data_AF-A0A9Q0PJ34-F1
#
_entry.id   AF-A0A9Q0PJ34-F1
#
_cell.length_a   1.000
_cell.length_b   1.000
_cell.length_c   1.000
_cell.angle_alpha   90.00
_cell.angle_beta   90.00
_cell.angle_gamma   90.00
#
_symmetry.space_group_name_H-M   'P 1'
#
loop_
_entity.id
_entity.type
_entity.pdbx_description
1 polymer ?
#
loop_
_entity_poly.entity_id
_entity_poly.type
_entity_poly.pdbx_seq_one_letter_code
_entity_poly.pdbx_strand_id
1 'polypeptide(L)'
;MFEVLKVLEEQGLGDKKFYGGDSINLVDISLGVYAYWLAAVEEAAGMKILEPSTLPRLHAWAQNFIEAPLIKENIPDSDKLLLHMKGVMGKLVSK
;
A
#
# COMPACT_ATOMS: atom_id res chain seq x y z
N MET A 1 1.47 8.53 11.94
CA MET A 1 1.25 7.62 10.80
C MET A 1 1.79 6.23 11.12
N PHE A 2 3.09 6.08 11.41
CA PHE A 2 3.68 4.77 11.72
C PHE A 2 3.00 4.00 12.86
N GLU A 3 2.70 4.65 14.00
CA GLU A 3 1.98 3.98 15.11
C GLU A 3 0.59 3.46 14.72
N VAL A 4 -0.11 4.16 13.80
CA VAL A 4 -1.40 3.69 13.27
C VAL A 4 -1.21 2.45 12.41
N LEU A 5 -0.15 2.41 11.58
CA LEU A 5 0.20 1.23 10.78
C LEU A 5 0.54 0.04 11.67
N LYS A 6 1.25 0.24 12.78
CA LYS A 6 1.48 -0.84 13.76
C LYS A 6 0.19 -1.41 14.34
N VAL A 7 -0.75 -0.56 14.73
CA VAL A 7 -2.06 -1.02 15.22
C VAL A 7 -2.80 -1.82 14.13
N LEU A 8 -2.77 -1.35 12.88
CA LEU A 8 -3.35 -2.08 11.75
C LEU A 8 -2.67 -3.44 11.55
N GLU A 9 -1.35 -3.52 11.63
CA GLU A 9 -0.59 -4.77 11.47
C GLU A 9 -0.84 -5.77 12.61
N GLU A 10 -0.78 -5.31 13.85
CA GLU A 10 -0.81 -6.17 15.03
C GLU A 10 -2.23 -6.57 15.42
N GLN A 11 -3.16 -5.61 15.43
CA GLN A 11 -4.52 -5.81 15.95
C GLN A 11 -5.55 -5.99 14.84
N GLY A 12 -5.37 -5.29 13.71
CA GLY A 12 -6.29 -5.39 12.57
C GLY A 12 -6.05 -6.66 11.74
N LEU A 13 -4.88 -6.71 11.11
CA LEU A 13 -4.48 -7.80 10.21
C LEU A 13 -4.10 -9.04 11.00
N GLY A 14 -3.24 -8.92 12.02
CA GLY A 14 -2.67 -10.08 12.71
C GLY A 14 -1.99 -11.01 11.70
N ASP A 15 -2.17 -12.32 11.84
CA ASP A 15 -1.57 -13.32 10.94
C ASP A 15 -2.38 -13.63 9.67
N LYS A 16 -3.45 -12.85 9.40
CA LYS A 16 -4.31 -13.07 8.25
C LYS A 16 -3.63 -12.62 6.96
N LYS A 17 -3.88 -13.34 5.85
CA LYS A 17 -3.41 -12.96 4.51
C LYS A 17 -4.07 -11.66 4.03
N PHE A 18 -5.39 -11.57 4.24
CA PHE A 18 -6.22 -10.39 4.00
C PHE A 18 -6.96 -10.02 5.29
N TYR A 19 -7.47 -8.80 5.40
CA TYR A 19 -8.35 -8.44 6.50
C TYR A 19 -9.61 -9.30 6.51
N GLY A 20 -10.08 -9.75 5.34
CA GLY A 20 -11.12 -10.77 5.17
C GLY A 20 -10.68 -12.22 5.40
N GLY A 21 -9.44 -12.48 5.85
CA GLY A 21 -8.90 -13.84 6.02
C GLY A 21 -8.31 -14.37 4.71
N ASP A 22 -8.97 -15.36 4.12
CA ASP A 22 -8.51 -16.01 2.88
C ASP A 22 -8.97 -15.29 1.60
N SER A 23 -9.93 -14.38 1.73
CA SER A 23 -10.51 -13.60 0.62
C SER A 23 -10.49 -12.10 0.91
N ILE A 24 -10.41 -11.29 -0.15
CA ILE A 24 -10.53 -9.83 -0.09
C ILE A 24 -11.94 -9.45 0.38
N ASN A 25 -12.03 -8.56 1.37
CA ASN A 25 -13.29 -7.98 1.82
C ASN A 25 -13.32 -6.44 1.64
N LEU A 26 -14.34 -5.79 2.20
CA LEU A 26 -14.49 -4.34 2.15
C LEU A 26 -13.30 -3.57 2.77
N VAL A 27 -12.72 -4.07 3.86
CA VAL A 27 -11.57 -3.44 4.51
C VAL A 27 -10.35 -3.51 3.61
N ASP A 28 -10.10 -4.68 3.00
CA ASP A 28 -9.03 -4.85 2.03
C ASP A 28 -9.16 -3.90 0.84
N ILE A 29 -10.37 -3.76 0.29
CA ILE A 29 -10.64 -2.82 -0.83
C ILE A 29 -10.39 -1.37 -0.39
N SER A 30 -10.89 -1.00 0.79
CA SER A 30 -10.80 0.37 1.31
C SER A 30 -9.34 0.77 1.58
N LEU A 31 -8.55 -0.15 2.16
CA LEU A 31 -7.13 0.07 2.42
C LEU A 31 -6.25 -0.18 1.20
N GLY A 32 -6.70 -1.01 0.25
CA GLY A 32 -5.92 -1.44 -0.91
C GLY A 32 -5.66 -0.32 -1.92
N VAL A 33 -6.58 0.65 -2.02
CA VAL A 33 -6.31 1.93 -2.69
C VAL A 33 -5.05 2.58 -2.10
N TYR A 34 -4.88 2.46 -0.77
CA TYR A 34 -3.71 2.95 -0.10
C TYR A 34 -2.46 2.06 -0.26
N ALA A 35 -2.57 0.78 -0.56
CA ALA A 35 -1.40 -0.04 -0.89
C ALA A 35 -0.80 0.40 -2.24
N TYR A 36 -1.66 0.68 -3.23
CA TYR A 36 -1.26 1.02 -4.58
C TYR A 36 -0.52 2.38 -4.70
N TRP A 37 -1.08 3.47 -4.16
CA TRP A 37 -0.40 4.78 -4.14
C TRP A 37 0.86 4.84 -3.27
N LEU A 38 0.95 4.03 -2.19
CA LEU A 38 2.10 4.04 -1.29
C LEU A 38 3.33 3.54 -2.02
N ALA A 39 3.20 2.51 -2.86
CA ALA A 39 4.31 2.02 -3.67
C ALA A 39 4.91 3.12 -4.56
N ALA A 40 4.06 3.92 -5.21
CA ALA A 40 4.51 5.04 -6.04
C ALA A 40 5.12 6.18 -5.23
N VAL A 41 4.58 6.48 -4.04
CA VAL A 41 5.14 7.50 -3.13
C VAL A 41 6.50 7.07 -2.59
N GLU A 42 6.62 5.82 -2.15
CA GLU A 42 7.87 5.22 -1.67
C GLU A 42 8.98 5.33 -2.72
N GLU A 43 8.69 4.93 -3.96
CA GLU A 43 9.65 5.02 -5.04
C GLU A 43 10.01 6.48 -5.37
N ALA A 44 9.02 7.34 -5.49
CA ALA A 44 9.25 8.73 -5.85
C ALA A 44 10.01 9.51 -4.76
N ALA A 45 9.84 9.14 -3.48
CA ALA A 45 10.50 9.78 -2.35
C ALA A 45 11.80 9.06 -1.92
N GLY A 46 12.09 7.89 -2.49
CA GLY A 46 13.26 7.08 -2.12
C GLY A 46 13.21 6.55 -0.69
N MET A 47 12.03 6.25 -0.16
CA MET A 47 11.85 5.76 1.21
C MET A 47 10.88 4.57 1.27
N LYS A 48 10.89 3.82 2.37
CA LYS A 48 9.93 2.74 2.63
C LYS A 48 9.02 3.10 3.80
N ILE A 49 7.71 3.08 3.55
CA ILE A 49 6.64 3.31 4.50
C ILE A 49 6.16 1.96 5.04
N LEU A 50 5.87 1.00 4.16
CA LEU A 50 5.60 -0.40 4.49
C LEU A 50 6.91 -1.19 4.49
N GLU A 51 7.76 -0.86 5.45
CA GLU A 51 9.10 -1.40 5.61
C GLU A 51 9.06 -2.86 6.11
N PRO A 52 9.52 -3.86 5.32
CA PRO A 52 9.42 -5.28 5.67
C PRO A 52 10.03 -5.65 7.03
N SER A 53 11.06 -4.93 7.48
CA SER A 53 11.71 -5.19 8.76
C SER A 53 10.89 -4.75 9.98
N THR A 54 9.90 -3.86 9.81
CA THR A 54 9.09 -3.33 10.91
C THR A 54 7.59 -3.59 10.74
N LEU A 55 7.12 -3.69 9.50
CA LEU A 55 5.75 -3.95 9.12
C LEU A 55 5.66 -5.14 8.15
N PRO A 56 6.23 -6.31 8.49
CA PRO A 56 6.32 -7.46 7.58
C PRO A 56 4.95 -7.93 7.08
N ARG A 57 3.91 -7.91 7.92
CA ARG A 57 2.60 -8.44 7.54
C ARG A 57 1.81 -7.46 6.70
N LEU A 58 1.85 -6.16 7.00
CA LEU A 58 1.27 -5.16 6.10
C LEU A 58 2.00 -5.10 4.76
N HIS A 59 3.32 -5.27 4.76
CA HIS A 59 4.09 -5.37 3.52
C HIS A 59 3.61 -6.55 2.67
N ALA A 60 3.52 -7.75 3.26
CA ALA A 60 3.03 -8.93 2.56
C ALA A 60 1.57 -8.79 2.11
N TRP A 61 0.70 -8.23 2.94
CA TRP A 61 -0.69 -7.94 2.61
C TRP A 61 -0.81 -7.03 1.39
N ALA A 62 -0.03 -5.95 1.33
CA ALA A 62 -0.04 -5.03 0.20
C ALA A 62 0.38 -5.72 -1.12
N GLN A 63 1.42 -6.55 -1.08
CA GLN A 63 1.84 -7.35 -2.25
C GLN A 63 0.75 -8.34 -2.67
N ASN A 64 0.19 -9.08 -1.72
CA ASN A 64 -0.89 -10.03 -1.97
C ASN A 64 -2.14 -9.37 -2.55
N PHE A 65 -2.48 -8.16 -2.10
CA PHE A 65 -3.63 -7.41 -2.58
C PHE A 65 -3.43 -6.95 -4.03
N ILE A 66 -2.28 -6.35 -4.34
CA ILE A 66 -1.96 -5.86 -5.70
C ILE A 66 -1.91 -7.01 -6.72
N GLU A 67 -1.37 -8.17 -6.32
CA GLU A 67 -1.26 -9.35 -7.18
C GLU A 67 -2.56 -10.17 -7.27
N ALA A 68 -3.60 -9.85 -6.50
CA ALA A 68 -4.88 -10.55 -6.60
C ALA A 68 -5.49 -10.31 -8.00
N PRO A 69 -5.97 -11.34 -8.72
CA PRO A 69 -6.39 -11.20 -10.12
C PRO A 69 -7.38 -10.06 -10.37
N LEU A 70 -8.44 -9.97 -9.55
CA LEU A 70 -9.44 -8.91 -9.64
C LEU A 70 -8.83 -7.52 -9.47
N ILE A 71 -7.84 -7.38 -8.60
CA ILE A 71 -7.18 -6.11 -8.35
C ILE A 71 -6.24 -5.80 -9.51
N LYS A 72 -5.34 -6.72 -9.86
CA LYS A 72 -4.35 -6.58 -10.93
C LYS A 72 -4.96 -6.22 -12.29
N GLU A 73 -6.15 -6.75 -12.60
CA GLU A 73 -6.89 -6.41 -13.82
C GLU A 73 -7.53 -5.00 -13.80
N ASN A 74 -7.68 -4.39 -12.63
CA ASN A 74 -8.37 -3.11 -12.44
C ASN A 74 -7.46 -1.99 -11.88
N ILE A 75 -6.21 -2.27 -11.51
CA ILE A 75 -5.29 -1.23 -11.07
C ILE A 75 -4.86 -0.35 -12.24
N PRO A 76 -4.73 0.98 -12.02
CA PRO A 76 -4.13 1.87 -13.01
C PRO A 76 -2.68 1.47 -13.34
N ASP A 77 -2.18 2.02 -14.44
CA ASP A 77 -0.79 1.89 -14.87
C ASP A 77 0.17 2.49 -13.81
N SER A 78 1.11 1.67 -13.33
CA SER A 78 2.04 2.02 -12.25
C SER A 78 2.99 3.15 -12.65
N ASP A 79 3.45 3.18 -13.90
CA ASP A 79 4.40 4.19 -14.40
C ASP A 79 3.71 5.55 -14.48
N LYS A 80 2.45 5.57 -14.95
CA LYS A 80 1.63 6.79 -14.96
C LYS A 80 1.38 7.31 -13.54
N LEU A 81 1.10 6.43 -12.59
CA LEU A 81 0.92 6.84 -11.21
C LEU A 81 2.22 7.41 -10.62
N LEU A 82 3.35 6.73 -10.84
CA LEU A 82 4.65 7.16 -10.37
C LEU A 82 5.01 8.55 -10.92
N LEU A 83 4.81 8.77 -12.21
CA LEU A 83 5.02 10.08 -12.85
C LEU A 83 4.14 11.16 -12.21
N HIS A 84 2.87 10.85 -11.96
CA HIS A 84 1.96 11.75 -11.26
C HIS A 84 2.48 12.10 -9.86
N MET A 85 2.89 11.11 -9.07
CA MET A 85 3.37 11.30 -7.70
C MET A 85 4.68 12.08 -7.63
N LYS A 86 5.65 11.82 -8.53
CA LYS A 86 6.86 12.64 -8.69
C LYS A 86 6.51 14.11 -8.97
N GLY A 87 5.53 14.35 -9.84
CA GLY A 87 5.05 15.70 -10.15
C GLY A 87 4.37 16.39 -8.95
N VAL A 88 3.54 15.67 -8.19
CA VAL A 88 2.90 16.19 -6.97
C VAL A 88 3.96 16.56 -5.92
N MET A 89 4.93 15.69 -5.67
CA MET A 89 5.98 15.97 -4.70
C MET A 89 6.90 17.10 -5.13
N GLY A 90 7.26 17.18 -6.42
CA GLY A 90 8.02 18.31 -6.95
C GLY A 90 7.35 19.65 -6.65
N LYS A 91 6.02 19.74 -6.79
CA LYS A 91 5.24 20.95 -6.46
C LYS A 91 5.19 21.26 -4.96
N LEU A 92 5.22 20.24 -4.10
CA LEU A 92 5.22 20.40 -2.65
C LEU A 92 6.57 20.87 -2.13
N VAL A 93 7.67 20.39 -2.72
CA VAL A 93 9.05 20.76 -2.34
C VAL A 93 9.45 22.12 -2.92
N SER A 94 8.82 22.55 -4.03
CA SER A 94 9.06 23.86 -4.63
C SER A 94 8.29 25.02 -3.97
N LYS A 95 7.55 24.78 -2.88
CA LYS A 95 6.91 25.80 -2.05
C LYS A 95 7.71 26.03 -0.78
#